data_AF-A0A6S7H5F4-F1
#
_entry.id   AF-A0A6S7H5F4-F1
#
_cell.length_a   1.000
_cell.length_b   1.000
_cell.length_c   1.000
_cell.angle_alpha   90.00
_cell.angle_beta   90.00
_cell.angle_gamma   90.00
#
_symmetry.space_group_name_H-M   'P 1'
#
loop_
_entity.id
_entity.type
_entity.pdbx_description
1 polymer ?
#
loop_
_entity_poly.entity_id
_entity_poly.type
_entity_poly.pdbx_seq_one_letter_code
_entity_poly.pdbx_strand_id
1 'polypeptide(L)'
;MTSTSTITTSQPMKWSDSHDILFAREVLVSSLYETRNGSPERGKVWDEIAENLNKLESPKFHVSKRSLRDRLNLLINRYKAKVREEDLASGISPDDDELSSMLEEICDKEEEWMHNPPCESKRKKAEQDKVTAEEMRKKAMETEKAKADLSLKERECELREKEQSNSALLLEQQSKMQKDMLMFIQQQQQDQQKQQQLQQQQHVQTMQAMFQQQQIQNQALMTLLDKFANK
;
A
#
# COMPACT_ATOMS: atom_id res chain seq x y z
N MET A 1 -48.99 21.94 -23.04
CA MET A 1 -48.77 20.56 -22.55
C MET A 1 -48.23 20.65 -21.14
N THR A 2 -49.11 20.63 -20.15
CA THR A 2 -48.72 20.65 -18.73
C THR A 2 -48.71 19.22 -18.23
N SER A 3 -47.53 18.64 -18.12
CA SER A 3 -47.33 17.30 -17.56
C SER A 3 -47.58 17.36 -16.06
N THR A 4 -48.69 16.81 -15.60
CA THR A 4 -49.00 16.63 -14.18
C THR A 4 -48.34 15.34 -13.71
N SER A 5 -47.23 15.47 -12.97
CA SER A 5 -46.60 14.33 -12.30
C SER A 5 -47.52 13.80 -11.20
N THR A 6 -47.97 12.56 -11.37
CA THR A 6 -48.78 11.82 -10.40
C THR A 6 -47.96 11.52 -9.15
N ILE A 7 -48.31 12.16 -8.03
CA ILE A 7 -47.80 11.82 -6.70
C ILE A 7 -48.52 10.54 -6.25
N THR A 8 -47.86 9.39 -6.40
CA THR A 8 -48.32 8.12 -5.84
C THR A 8 -48.33 8.23 -4.32
N THR A 9 -49.51 8.44 -3.76
CA THR A 9 -49.70 8.51 -2.30
C THR A 9 -49.73 7.07 -1.79
N SER A 10 -48.56 6.56 -1.40
CA SER A 10 -48.41 5.28 -0.71
C SER A 10 -49.24 5.31 0.58
N GLN A 11 -50.11 4.31 0.77
CA GLN A 11 -50.92 4.19 1.98
C GLN A 11 -50.00 4.16 3.22
N PRO A 12 -50.34 4.89 4.29
CA PRO A 12 -49.55 4.85 5.51
C PRO A 12 -49.51 3.42 6.06
N MET A 13 -48.31 2.96 6.40
CA MET A 13 -48.07 1.65 6.97
C MET A 13 -48.91 1.43 8.23
N LYS A 14 -49.47 0.22 8.39
CA LYS A 14 -50.14 -0.19 9.63
C LYS A 14 -49.09 -0.54 10.68
N TRP A 15 -49.11 0.19 11.80
CA TRP A 15 -48.27 -0.07 12.96
C TRP A 15 -48.90 -1.17 13.82
N SER A 16 -48.07 -2.10 14.27
CA SER A 16 -48.43 -3.08 15.30
C SER A 16 -47.49 -2.93 16.50
N ASP A 17 -47.80 -3.59 17.61
CA ASP A 17 -47.01 -3.47 18.84
C ASP A 17 -45.54 -3.89 18.62
N SER A 18 -45.28 -4.94 17.83
CA SER A 18 -43.92 -5.33 17.43
C SER A 18 -43.19 -4.24 16.63
N HIS A 19 -43.90 -3.45 15.83
CA HIS A 19 -43.29 -2.32 15.12
C HIS A 19 -42.94 -1.19 16.09
N ASP A 20 -43.79 -0.93 17.07
CA ASP A 20 -43.57 0.12 18.07
C ASP A 20 -42.39 -0.21 18.99
N ILE A 21 -42.25 -1.47 19.42
CA ILE A 21 -41.13 -1.93 20.25
C ILE A 21 -39.80 -1.79 19.48
N LEU A 22 -39.75 -2.31 18.24
CA LEU A 22 -38.54 -2.21 17.42
C LEU A 22 -38.19 -0.76 17.07
N PHE A 23 -39.20 0.08 16.85
CA PHE A 23 -39.00 1.50 16.63
C PHE A 23 -38.45 2.20 17.87
N ALA A 24 -39.06 1.99 19.04
CA ALA A 24 -38.59 2.58 20.30
C ALA A 24 -37.16 2.14 20.62
N ARG A 25 -36.83 0.87 20.39
CA ARG A 25 -35.47 0.35 20.53
C ARG A 25 -34.47 1.03 19.59
N GLU A 26 -34.81 1.19 18.32
CA GLU A 26 -33.94 1.88 17.35
C GLU A 26 -33.73 3.35 17.75
N VAL A 27 -34.78 4.02 18.25
CA VAL A 27 -34.69 5.40 18.76
C VAL A 27 -33.75 5.47 19.97
N LEU A 28 -33.82 4.53 20.91
CA LEU A 28 -32.96 4.49 22.09
C LEU A 28 -31.47 4.26 21.77
N VAL A 29 -31.18 3.50 20.71
CA VAL A 29 -29.81 3.24 20.23
C VAL A 29 -29.26 4.41 19.41
N SER A 30 -30.14 5.20 18.80
CA SER A 30 -29.75 6.36 18.00
C SER A 30 -29.26 7.54 18.87
N SER A 31 -28.40 8.39 18.29
CA SER A 31 -27.96 9.66 18.92
C SER A 31 -29.00 10.78 18.80
N LEU A 32 -30.30 10.44 18.66
CA LEU A 32 -31.36 11.40 18.38
C LEU A 32 -31.38 12.53 19.41
N TYR A 33 -31.25 12.17 20.69
CA TYR A 33 -31.30 13.11 21.81
C TYR A 33 -29.99 13.88 21.98
N GLU A 34 -28.86 13.41 21.47
CA GLU A 34 -27.58 14.13 21.56
C GLU A 34 -27.54 15.37 20.65
N THR A 35 -28.41 15.42 19.64
CA THR A 35 -28.49 16.47 18.63
C THR A 35 -29.58 17.51 18.92
N ARG A 36 -29.33 18.76 18.52
CA ARG A 36 -30.25 19.87 18.80
C ARG A 36 -31.60 19.68 18.10
N ASN A 37 -32.68 19.91 18.83
CA ASN A 37 -34.02 19.93 18.26
C ASN A 37 -34.11 20.88 17.05
N GLY A 38 -34.68 20.40 15.95
CA GLY A 38 -34.80 21.14 14.69
C GLY A 38 -33.50 21.34 13.90
N SER A 39 -32.37 20.76 14.32
CA SER A 39 -31.11 20.87 13.57
C SER A 39 -31.08 19.95 12.35
N PRO A 40 -30.31 20.29 11.29
CA PRO A 40 -30.09 19.40 10.16
C PRO A 40 -29.50 18.04 10.57
N GLU A 41 -28.64 18.01 11.57
CA GLU A 41 -28.01 16.79 12.11
C GLU A 41 -29.06 15.85 12.71
N ARG A 42 -29.99 16.37 13.54
CA ARG A 42 -31.12 15.58 14.03
C ARG A 42 -31.97 15.06 12.87
N GLY A 43 -32.12 15.87 11.81
CA GLY A 43 -32.76 15.48 10.57
C GLY A 43 -32.13 14.27 9.87
N LYS A 44 -30.80 14.12 9.94
CA LYS A 44 -30.05 12.97 9.40
C LYS A 44 -30.22 11.73 10.26
N VAL A 45 -30.16 11.86 11.59
CA VAL A 45 -30.42 10.75 12.52
C VAL A 45 -31.81 10.14 12.25
N TRP A 46 -32.82 10.97 12.00
CA TRP A 46 -34.15 10.50 11.59
C TRP A 46 -34.18 9.75 10.24
N ASP A 47 -33.33 10.13 9.29
CA ASP A 47 -33.21 9.40 8.01
C ASP A 47 -32.55 8.04 8.24
N GLU A 48 -31.48 8.00 9.03
CA GLU A 48 -30.76 6.76 9.39
C GLU A 48 -31.68 5.76 10.10
N ILE A 49 -32.46 6.20 11.08
CA ILE A 49 -33.47 5.36 11.75
C ILE A 49 -34.47 4.80 10.73
N ALA A 50 -34.97 5.63 9.80
CA ALA A 50 -35.92 5.17 8.78
C ALA A 50 -35.29 4.12 7.85
N GLU A 51 -34.05 4.35 7.41
CA GLU A 51 -33.32 3.39 6.59
C GLU A 51 -33.10 2.07 7.31
N ASN A 52 -32.70 2.09 8.59
CA ASN A 52 -32.46 0.88 9.37
C ASN A 52 -33.73 0.06 9.58
N LEU A 53 -34.83 0.71 9.95
CA LEU A 53 -36.12 0.03 10.11
C LEU A 53 -36.61 -0.57 8.78
N ASN A 54 -36.48 0.17 7.67
CA ASN A 54 -36.89 -0.32 6.35
C ASN A 54 -36.02 -1.49 5.82
N LYS A 55 -34.83 -1.74 6.39
CA LYS A 55 -33.99 -2.91 6.07
C LYS A 55 -34.46 -4.19 6.77
N LEU A 56 -35.32 -4.10 7.78
CA LEU A 56 -35.81 -5.27 8.51
C LEU A 56 -36.75 -6.09 7.63
N GLU A 57 -36.51 -7.39 7.56
CA GLU A 57 -37.32 -8.32 6.77
C GLU A 57 -38.64 -8.68 7.47
N SER A 58 -38.62 -8.75 8.81
CA SER A 58 -39.81 -9.01 9.63
C SER A 58 -39.69 -8.33 11.00
N PRO A 59 -40.66 -7.49 11.39
CA PRO A 59 -41.79 -7.04 10.59
C PRO A 59 -41.34 -6.01 9.54
N LYS A 60 -42.02 -5.97 8.39
CA LYS A 60 -41.59 -5.16 7.25
C LYS A 60 -42.01 -3.70 7.42
N PHE A 61 -41.03 -2.80 7.48
CA PHE A 61 -41.28 -1.37 7.57
C PHE A 61 -41.41 -0.69 6.20
N HIS A 62 -42.28 0.31 6.15
CA HIS A 62 -42.41 1.26 5.05
C HIS A 62 -42.59 2.67 5.64
N VAL A 63 -41.52 3.16 6.25
CA VAL A 63 -41.52 4.39 7.05
C VAL A 63 -40.64 5.47 6.43
N SER A 64 -41.02 6.72 6.66
CA SER A 64 -40.24 7.92 6.37
C SER A 64 -39.92 8.66 7.67
N LYS A 65 -38.94 9.56 7.63
CA LYS A 65 -38.67 10.50 8.74
C LYS A 65 -39.94 11.19 9.26
N ARG A 66 -40.87 11.58 8.38
CA ARG A 66 -42.12 12.23 8.79
C ARG A 66 -43.02 11.27 9.56
N SER A 67 -43.24 10.06 9.04
CA SER A 67 -44.10 9.07 9.71
C SER A 67 -43.51 8.59 11.04
N LEU A 68 -42.18 8.52 11.18
CA LEU A 68 -41.52 8.19 12.45
C LEU A 68 -41.74 9.26 13.51
N ARG A 69 -41.56 10.54 13.14
CA ARG A 69 -41.83 11.66 14.07
C ARG A 69 -43.28 11.67 14.52
N ASP A 70 -44.20 11.55 13.58
CA ASP A 70 -45.65 11.53 13.87
C ASP A 70 -46.00 10.33 14.77
N ARG A 71 -45.41 9.15 14.52
CA ARG A 71 -45.62 7.96 15.35
C ARG A 71 -45.04 8.12 16.75
N LEU A 72 -43.81 8.62 16.89
CA LEU A 72 -43.17 8.80 18.20
C LEU A 72 -43.97 9.78 19.06
N ASN A 73 -44.39 10.92 18.49
CA ASN A 73 -45.23 11.88 19.18
C ASN A 73 -46.54 11.25 19.67
N LEU A 74 -47.17 10.41 18.85
CA LEU A 74 -48.38 9.70 19.22
C LEU A 74 -48.15 8.71 20.37
N LEU A 75 -47.06 7.93 20.33
CA LEU A 75 -46.71 6.97 21.39
C LEU A 75 -46.42 7.69 22.71
N ILE A 76 -45.59 8.74 22.68
CA ILE A 76 -45.27 9.55 23.87
C ILE A 76 -46.54 10.17 24.47
N ASN A 77 -47.42 10.74 23.64
CA ASN A 77 -48.66 11.35 24.13
C ASN A 77 -49.61 10.33 24.76
N ARG A 78 -49.70 9.12 24.19
CA ARG A 78 -50.48 8.02 24.77
C ARG A 78 -49.90 7.56 26.11
N TYR A 79 -48.59 7.38 26.18
CA TYR A 79 -47.90 7.03 27.42
C TYR A 79 -48.15 8.07 28.53
N LYS A 80 -47.90 9.35 28.25
CA LYS A 80 -48.14 10.46 29.19
C LYS A 80 -49.61 10.59 29.63
N ALA A 81 -50.56 10.24 28.75
CA ALA A 81 -51.97 10.21 29.09
C ALA A 81 -52.31 9.05 30.04
N LYS A 82 -51.77 7.86 29.78
CA LYS A 82 -51.95 6.65 30.60
C LYS A 82 -51.40 6.86 32.02
N VAL A 83 -50.17 7.33 32.14
CA VAL A 83 -49.53 7.65 33.45
C VAL A 83 -50.39 8.63 34.25
N ARG A 84 -50.88 9.71 33.62
CA ARG A 84 -51.73 10.70 34.30
C ARG A 84 -53.06 10.11 34.75
N GLU A 85 -53.68 9.25 33.95
CA GLU A 85 -54.95 8.61 34.30
C GLU A 85 -54.77 7.64 35.48
N GLU A 86 -53.67 6.89 35.50
CA GLU A 86 -53.32 5.97 36.59
C GLU A 86 -53.04 6.74 37.90
N ASP A 87 -52.25 7.82 37.85
CA ASP A 87 -52.00 8.70 38.99
C ASP A 87 -53.30 9.28 39.60
N LEU A 88 -54.32 9.53 38.77
CA LEU A 88 -55.62 10.05 39.21
C LEU A 88 -56.58 8.95 39.71
N ALA A 89 -56.54 7.75 39.11
CA ALA A 89 -57.55 6.71 39.32
C ALA A 89 -57.17 5.68 40.39
N SER A 90 -55.88 5.48 40.67
CA SER A 90 -55.40 4.38 41.51
C SER A 90 -54.03 4.69 42.09
N GLY A 91 -53.85 4.56 43.42
CA GLY A 91 -52.54 4.66 44.07
C GLY A 91 -51.65 3.42 43.89
N ILE A 92 -51.75 2.72 42.75
CA ILE A 92 -51.05 1.47 42.46
C ILE A 92 -50.38 1.59 41.09
N SER A 93 -49.14 1.13 41.01
CA SER A 93 -48.23 1.27 39.86
C SER A 93 -48.83 0.69 38.56
N PRO A 94 -48.61 1.35 37.40
CA PRO A 94 -48.97 0.82 36.08
C PRO A 94 -48.33 -0.54 35.81
N ASP A 95 -49.01 -1.41 35.05
CA ASP A 95 -48.40 -2.64 34.53
C ASP A 95 -47.25 -2.29 33.57
N ASP A 96 -46.03 -2.71 33.95
CA ASP A 96 -44.76 -2.51 33.23
C ASP A 96 -44.72 -3.30 31.92
N ASP A 97 -45.36 -2.77 30.89
CA ASP A 97 -45.21 -3.25 29.51
C ASP A 97 -43.86 -2.76 28.92
N GLU A 98 -43.17 -3.62 28.17
CA GLU A 98 -41.83 -3.38 27.61
C GLU A 98 -41.77 -2.06 26.82
N LEU A 99 -42.82 -1.77 26.05
CA LEU A 99 -42.93 -0.53 25.29
C LEU A 99 -43.06 0.70 26.19
N SER A 100 -43.75 0.59 27.33
CA SER A 100 -43.94 1.69 28.28
C SER A 100 -42.61 2.10 28.92
N SER A 101 -41.79 1.13 29.36
CA SER A 101 -40.46 1.40 29.90
C SER A 101 -39.53 2.04 28.87
N MET A 102 -39.57 1.61 27.61
CA MET A 102 -38.78 2.24 26.55
C MET A 102 -39.24 3.68 26.27
N LEU A 103 -40.55 3.96 26.33
CA LEU A 103 -41.10 5.31 26.13
C LEU A 103 -40.78 6.24 27.31
N GLU A 104 -40.72 5.71 28.53
CA GLU A 104 -40.23 6.42 29.72
C GLU A 104 -38.77 6.84 29.54
N GLU A 105 -37.87 5.90 29.22
CA GLU A 105 -36.45 6.18 28.99
C GLU A 105 -36.25 7.19 27.85
N ILE A 106 -37.07 7.11 26.79
CA ILE A 106 -37.10 8.09 25.70
C ILE A 106 -37.46 9.48 26.22
N CYS A 107 -38.47 9.60 27.08
CA CYS A 107 -38.88 10.89 27.64
C CYS A 107 -37.79 11.45 28.55
N ASP A 108 -37.20 10.63 29.41
CA ASP A 108 -36.15 11.04 30.35
C ASP A 108 -34.92 11.57 29.61
N LYS A 109 -34.47 10.87 28.56
CA LYS A 109 -33.35 11.33 27.73
C LYS A 109 -33.64 12.64 27.00
N GLU A 110 -34.89 12.87 26.57
CA GLU A 110 -35.28 14.13 25.95
C GLU A 110 -35.32 15.28 26.96
N GLU A 111 -35.83 15.03 28.18
CA GLU A 111 -35.88 16.01 29.26
C GLU A 111 -34.49 16.33 29.81
N GLU A 112 -33.63 15.32 30.01
CA GLU A 112 -32.23 15.50 30.44
C GLU A 112 -31.47 16.39 29.46
N TRP A 113 -31.64 16.19 28.15
CA TRP A 113 -31.00 17.03 27.14
C TRP A 113 -31.57 18.46 27.11
N MET A 114 -32.88 18.61 27.32
CA MET A 114 -33.54 19.94 27.38
C MET A 114 -33.08 20.74 28.61
N HIS A 115 -32.90 20.08 29.76
CA HIS A 115 -32.52 20.72 31.01
C HIS A 115 -30.99 20.86 31.19
N ASN A 116 -30.21 19.98 30.56
CA ASN A 116 -28.75 19.97 30.64
C ASN A 116 -28.09 19.79 29.26
N PRO A 117 -28.30 20.72 28.30
CA PRO A 117 -27.66 20.65 27.01
C PRO A 117 -26.14 20.77 27.19
N PRO A 118 -25.31 19.88 26.60
CA PRO A 118 -23.86 20.00 26.70
C PRO A 118 -23.42 21.37 26.18
N CYS A 119 -22.82 22.19 27.05
CA CYS A 119 -22.33 23.52 26.71
C CYS A 119 -21.48 23.46 25.43
N GLU A 120 -21.77 24.35 24.47
CA GLU A 120 -21.18 24.40 23.12
C GLU A 120 -19.63 24.36 23.16
N SER A 121 -19.03 24.92 24.21
CA SER A 121 -17.58 24.92 24.45
C SER A 121 -16.98 23.52 24.65
N LYS A 122 -17.68 22.59 25.31
CA LYS A 122 -17.20 21.21 25.50
C LYS A 122 -17.25 20.40 24.20
N ARG A 123 -18.28 20.65 23.36
CA ARG A 123 -18.41 20.03 22.03
C ARG A 123 -17.31 20.48 21.08
N LYS A 124 -17.07 21.79 21.00
CA LYS A 124 -15.98 22.36 20.17
C LYS A 124 -14.62 21.80 20.57
N LYS A 125 -14.35 21.67 21.88
CA LYS A 125 -13.08 21.09 22.36
C LYS A 125 -12.92 19.61 21.98
N ALA A 126 -13.96 18.79 22.16
CA ALA A 126 -13.90 17.38 21.80
C ALA A 126 -13.70 17.16 20.29
N GLU A 127 -14.36 17.96 19.46
CA GLU A 127 -14.19 17.93 18.00
C GLU A 127 -12.76 18.35 17.61
N GLN A 128 -12.24 19.41 18.23
CA GLN A 128 -10.91 19.94 17.96
C GLN A 128 -9.81 18.96 18.40
N ASP A 129 -9.97 18.32 19.56
CA ASP A 129 -9.06 17.28 20.05
C ASP A 129 -9.07 16.05 19.13
N LYS A 130 -10.25 15.64 18.62
CA LYS A 130 -10.38 14.53 17.66
C LYS A 130 -9.69 14.84 16.33
N VAL A 131 -9.92 16.02 15.76
CA VAL A 131 -9.28 16.45 14.51
C VAL A 131 -7.75 16.51 14.68
N THR A 132 -7.28 17.07 15.80
CA THR A 132 -5.84 17.17 16.08
C THR A 132 -5.20 15.79 16.23
N ALA A 133 -5.88 14.84 16.89
CA ALA A 133 -5.41 13.47 17.04
C ALA A 133 -5.35 12.73 15.68
N GLU A 134 -6.36 12.88 14.82
CA GLU A 134 -6.36 12.28 13.48
C GLU A 134 -5.28 12.88 12.58
N GLU A 135 -5.06 14.20 12.62
CA GLU A 135 -3.99 14.86 11.87
C GLU A 135 -2.60 14.39 12.33
N MET A 136 -2.37 14.28 13.64
CA MET A 136 -1.11 13.74 14.18
C MET A 136 -0.89 12.29 13.72
N ARG A 137 -1.94 11.45 13.76
CA ARG A 137 -1.87 10.06 13.29
C ARG A 137 -1.55 9.98 11.80
N LYS A 138 -2.20 10.81 10.98
CA LYS A 138 -1.95 10.86 9.53
C LYS A 138 -0.53 11.31 9.21
N LYS A 139 -0.05 12.37 9.87
CA LYS A 139 1.31 12.91 9.69
C LYS A 139 2.40 11.90 10.10
N ALA A 140 2.15 11.12 11.14
CA ALA A 140 3.06 10.04 11.55
C ALA A 140 3.14 8.95 10.47
N MET A 141 1.99 8.51 9.94
CA MET A 141 1.95 7.48 8.88
C MET A 141 2.63 7.94 7.59
N GLU A 142 2.45 9.20 7.18
CA GLU A 142 3.10 9.77 6.00
C GLU A 142 4.61 9.87 6.16
N THR A 143 5.10 10.25 7.36
CA THR A 143 6.55 10.34 7.63
C THR A 143 7.22 8.97 7.68
N GLU A 144 6.55 7.93 8.21
CA GLU A 144 7.07 6.56 8.14
C GLU A 144 7.13 6.03 6.71
N LYS A 145 6.09 6.27 5.92
CA LYS A 145 6.08 5.87 4.50
C LYS A 145 7.18 6.57 3.71
N ALA A 146 7.37 7.88 3.91
CA ALA A 146 8.43 8.63 3.25
C ALA A 146 9.84 8.12 3.61
N LYS A 147 10.06 7.73 4.87
CA LYS A 147 11.33 7.11 5.31
C LYS A 147 11.56 5.74 4.66
N ALA A 148 10.51 4.91 4.57
CA ALA A 148 10.59 3.60 3.93
C ALA A 148 10.93 3.74 2.43
N ASP A 149 10.27 4.66 1.72
CA ASP A 149 10.51 4.92 0.30
C ASP A 149 11.95 5.44 0.05
N LEU A 150 12.46 6.32 0.91
CA LEU A 150 13.85 6.79 0.84
C LEU A 150 14.85 5.64 1.05
N SER A 151 14.62 4.79 2.05
CA SER A 151 15.50 3.66 2.35
C SER A 151 15.54 2.63 1.22
N LEU A 152 14.39 2.35 0.58
CA LEU A 152 14.33 1.48 -0.60
C LEU A 152 15.12 2.07 -1.77
N LYS A 153 14.99 3.38 -1.99
CA LYS A 153 15.68 4.06 -3.08
C LYS A 153 17.20 4.13 -2.88
N GLU A 154 17.66 4.31 -1.64
CA GLU A 154 19.09 4.21 -1.30
C GLU A 154 19.61 2.79 -1.59
N ARG A 155 18.88 1.75 -1.16
CA ARG A 155 19.26 0.35 -1.42
C ARG A 155 19.36 0.03 -2.91
N GLU A 156 18.44 0.54 -3.71
CA GLU A 156 18.42 0.35 -5.16
C GLU A 156 19.59 1.05 -5.85
N CYS A 157 19.92 2.28 -5.43
CA CYS A 157 21.11 3.00 -5.90
C CYS A 157 22.41 2.23 -5.58
N GLU A 158 22.57 1.74 -4.35
CA GLU A 158 23.76 0.97 -3.94
C GLU A 158 23.94 -0.31 -4.76
N LEU A 159 22.84 -1.02 -5.05
CA LEU A 159 22.88 -2.23 -5.88
C LEU A 159 23.33 -1.90 -7.30
N ARG A 160 22.76 -0.85 -7.90
CA ARG A 160 23.11 -0.42 -9.25
C ARG A 160 24.57 0.01 -9.37
N GLU A 161 25.11 0.69 -8.36
CA GLU A 161 26.51 1.10 -8.33
C GLU A 161 27.45 -0.11 -8.23
N LYS A 162 27.12 -1.10 -7.38
CA LYS A 162 27.88 -2.36 -7.28
C LYS A 162 27.85 -3.15 -8.59
N GLU A 163 26.70 -3.24 -9.25
CA GLU A 163 26.60 -3.91 -10.56
C GLU A 163 27.47 -3.23 -11.62
N GLN A 164 27.44 -1.89 -11.69
CA GLN A 164 28.29 -1.14 -12.61
C GLN A 164 29.78 -1.36 -12.31
N SER A 165 30.18 -1.28 -11.04
CA SER A 165 31.57 -1.51 -10.63
C SER A 165 32.05 -2.92 -10.97
N ASN A 166 31.22 -3.94 -10.69
CA ASN A 166 31.54 -5.33 -11.03
C ASN A 166 31.64 -5.55 -12.55
N SER A 167 30.75 -4.93 -13.32
CA SER A 167 30.79 -5.03 -14.79
C SER A 167 32.05 -4.38 -15.37
N ALA A 168 32.46 -3.22 -14.83
CA ALA A 168 33.68 -2.53 -15.22
C ALA A 168 34.93 -3.34 -14.88
N LEU A 169 34.98 -3.94 -13.68
CA LEU A 169 36.09 -4.80 -13.25
C LEU A 169 36.23 -6.02 -14.16
N LEU A 170 35.12 -6.65 -14.55
CA LEU A 170 35.11 -7.80 -15.45
C LEU A 170 35.64 -7.44 -16.84
N LEU A 171 35.21 -6.29 -17.39
CA LEU A 171 35.70 -5.75 -18.66
C LEU A 171 37.21 -5.45 -18.61
N GLU A 172 37.69 -4.85 -17.53
CA GLU A 172 39.12 -4.57 -17.35
C GLU A 172 39.94 -5.86 -17.28
N GLN A 173 39.47 -6.87 -16.55
CA GLN A 173 40.11 -8.18 -16.47
C GLN A 173 40.16 -8.86 -17.84
N GLN A 174 39.07 -8.83 -18.60
CA GLN A 174 39.01 -9.40 -19.95
C GLN A 174 39.97 -8.68 -20.91
N SER A 175 40.07 -7.35 -20.83
CA SER A 175 41.00 -6.54 -21.62
C SER A 175 42.47 -6.85 -21.28
N LYS A 176 42.81 -6.98 -19.99
CA LYS A 176 44.15 -7.41 -19.56
C LYS A 176 44.50 -8.79 -20.10
N MET A 177 43.60 -9.76 -19.96
CA MET A 177 43.82 -11.12 -20.45
C MET A 177 44.04 -11.16 -21.97
N GLN A 178 43.26 -10.38 -22.74
CA GLN A 178 43.45 -10.25 -24.18
C GLN A 178 44.82 -9.65 -24.53
N LYS A 179 45.24 -8.61 -23.80
CA LYS A 179 46.53 -7.95 -24.01
C LYS A 179 47.70 -8.87 -23.68
N ASP A 180 47.62 -9.62 -22.59
CA ASP A 180 48.64 -10.58 -22.17
C ASP A 180 48.77 -11.74 -23.16
N MET A 181 47.64 -12.26 -23.66
CA MET A 181 47.63 -13.27 -24.72
C MET A 181 48.31 -12.75 -26.00
N LEU A 182 48.01 -11.51 -26.40
CA LEU A 182 48.61 -10.90 -27.59
C LEU A 182 50.13 -10.75 -27.43
N MET A 183 50.58 -10.31 -26.24
CA MET A 183 51.98 -10.18 -25.89
C MET A 183 52.71 -11.53 -25.94
N PHE A 184 52.08 -12.58 -25.43
CA PHE A 184 52.62 -13.94 -25.47
C PHE A 184 52.80 -14.46 -26.90
N ILE A 185 51.79 -14.26 -27.76
CA ILE A 185 51.86 -14.64 -29.18
C ILE A 185 53.01 -13.90 -29.89
N GLN A 186 53.14 -12.60 -29.63
CA GLN A 186 54.21 -11.80 -30.24
C GLN A 186 55.60 -12.24 -29.78
N GLN A 187 55.77 -12.55 -28.50
CA GLN A 187 57.03 -13.09 -27.96
C GLN A 187 57.38 -14.42 -28.61
N GLN A 188 56.42 -15.34 -28.72
CA GLN A 188 56.63 -16.64 -29.36
C GLN A 188 57.06 -16.49 -30.83
N GLN A 189 56.47 -15.56 -31.58
CA GLN A 189 56.87 -15.28 -32.96
C GLN A 189 58.31 -14.75 -33.06
N GLN A 190 58.71 -13.85 -32.17
CA GLN A 190 60.08 -13.34 -32.14
C GLN A 190 61.09 -14.45 -31.80
N ASP A 191 60.77 -15.32 -30.86
CA ASP A 191 61.65 -16.43 -30.48
C ASP A 191 61.77 -17.45 -31.62
N GLN A 192 60.68 -17.74 -32.34
CA GLN A 192 60.73 -18.57 -33.55
C GLN A 192 61.64 -17.96 -34.63
N GLN A 193 61.53 -16.65 -34.88
CA GLN A 193 62.38 -15.97 -35.87
C GLN A 193 63.86 -16.01 -35.47
N LYS A 194 64.19 -15.77 -34.19
CA LYS A 194 65.56 -15.89 -33.69
C LYS A 194 66.09 -17.32 -33.85
N GLN A 195 65.27 -18.32 -33.57
CA GLN A 195 65.67 -19.73 -33.69
C GLN A 195 65.95 -20.11 -35.16
N GLN A 196 65.12 -19.64 -36.10
CA GLN A 196 65.36 -19.82 -37.53
C GLN A 196 66.64 -19.11 -38.01
N GLN A 197 66.89 -17.88 -37.57
CA GLN A 197 68.13 -17.16 -37.91
C GLN A 197 69.37 -17.89 -37.37
N LEU A 198 69.29 -18.43 -36.15
CA LEU A 198 70.38 -19.20 -35.56
C LEU A 198 70.66 -20.48 -36.35
N GLN A 199 69.62 -21.21 -36.76
CA GLN A 199 69.76 -22.39 -37.62
C GLN A 199 70.38 -22.04 -38.97
N GLN A 200 69.98 -20.93 -39.61
CA GLN A 200 70.58 -20.47 -40.86
C GLN A 200 72.08 -20.14 -40.67
N GLN A 201 72.44 -19.45 -39.58
CA GLN A 201 73.85 -19.15 -39.27
C GLN A 201 74.68 -20.41 -39.05
N GLN A 202 74.16 -21.38 -38.29
CA GLN A 202 74.83 -22.67 -38.08
C GLN A 202 74.99 -23.44 -39.40
N HIS A 203 73.97 -23.41 -40.27
CA HIS A 203 74.04 -24.05 -41.58
C HIS A 203 75.12 -23.42 -42.46
N VAL A 204 75.19 -22.09 -42.52
CA VAL A 204 76.23 -21.35 -43.26
C VAL A 204 77.62 -21.64 -42.71
N GLN A 205 77.81 -21.63 -41.38
CA GLN A 205 79.09 -22.01 -40.76
C GLN A 205 79.50 -23.45 -41.12
N THR A 206 78.55 -24.39 -41.08
CA THR A 206 78.81 -25.80 -41.42
C THR A 206 79.24 -25.94 -42.88
N MET A 207 78.55 -25.25 -43.80
CA MET A 207 78.93 -25.21 -45.22
C MET A 207 80.32 -24.62 -45.42
N GLN A 208 80.63 -23.52 -44.73
CA GLN A 208 81.93 -22.85 -44.83
C GLN A 208 83.07 -23.75 -44.31
N ALA A 209 82.85 -24.45 -43.20
CA ALA A 209 83.80 -25.41 -42.65
C ALA A 209 84.04 -26.60 -43.60
N MET A 210 82.98 -27.12 -44.21
CA MET A 210 83.09 -28.19 -45.22
C MET A 210 83.85 -27.72 -46.46
N PHE A 211 83.59 -26.50 -46.93
CA PHE A 211 84.32 -25.92 -48.06
C PHE A 211 85.81 -25.72 -47.74
N GLN A 212 86.14 -25.23 -46.54
CA GLN A 212 87.53 -25.13 -46.08
C GLN A 212 88.21 -26.51 -46.03
N GLN A 213 87.52 -27.53 -45.49
CA GLN A 213 88.05 -28.89 -45.46
C GLN A 213 88.34 -29.42 -46.87
N GLN A 214 87.43 -29.19 -47.82
CA GLN A 214 87.61 -29.59 -49.21
C GLN A 214 88.80 -28.84 -49.86
N GLN A 215 88.97 -27.55 -49.58
CA GLN A 215 90.15 -26.80 -50.04
C GLN A 215 91.46 -27.33 -49.48
N ILE A 216 91.51 -27.69 -48.19
CA ILE A 216 92.70 -28.28 -47.56
C ILE A 216 93.01 -29.65 -48.19
N GLN A 217 92.00 -30.49 -48.40
CA GLN A 217 92.17 -31.79 -49.07
C GLN A 217 92.70 -31.61 -50.50
N ASN A 218 92.14 -30.67 -51.27
CA ASN A 218 92.61 -30.36 -52.63
C ASN A 218 94.04 -29.79 -52.65
N GLN A 219 94.40 -28.90 -51.73
CA GLN A 219 95.77 -28.40 -51.60
C GLN A 219 96.75 -29.50 -51.19
N ALA A 220 96.38 -30.36 -50.24
CA ALA A 220 97.22 -31.49 -49.82
C ALA A 220 97.46 -32.48 -50.96
N LEU A 221 96.44 -32.75 -51.79
CA LEU A 221 96.58 -33.58 -52.99
C LEU A 221 97.51 -32.92 -54.02
N MET A 222 97.38 -31.61 -54.26
CA MET A 222 98.28 -30.86 -55.14
C MET A 222 99.73 -30.86 -54.63
N THR A 223 99.96 -30.69 -53.32
CA THR A 223 101.30 -30.77 -52.72
C THR A 223 101.90 -32.18 -52.85
N LEU A 224 101.09 -33.24 -52.75
CA LEU A 224 101.56 -34.60 -52.99
C LEU A 224 101.94 -34.79 -54.47
N LEU A 225 101.11 -34.32 -55.41
CA LEU A 225 101.41 -34.38 -56.85
C LEU A 225 102.70 -33.62 -57.20
N ASP A 226 102.93 -32.44 -56.61
CA ASP A 226 104.14 -31.64 -56.82
C ASP A 226 105.40 -32.34 -56.26
N LYS A 227 105.28 -33.06 -55.14
CA LYS A 227 106.37 -33.92 -54.59
C LYS A 227 106.65 -35.17 -55.43
N PHE A 228 105.67 -35.68 -56.18
CA PHE A 228 105.86 -36.80 -57.11
C PHE A 228 106.35 -36.35 -58.49
N ALA A 229 106.00 -35.14 -58.93
CA ALA A 229 106.45 -34.56 -60.20
C ALA A 229 107.90 -34.04 -60.16
N ASN A 230 108.42 -33.71 -58.96
CA ASN A 230 109.81 -33.26 -58.75
C ASN A 230 110.79 -34.40 -58.39
N LYS A 231 110.66 -35.58 -59.03
CA LYS A 231 111.65 -36.67 -58.97
C LYS A 231 112.27 -36.92 -60.34
#